data_AF-A0A1I2H542-F1
#
_entry.id   AF-A0A1I2H542-F1
#
_cell.length_a   1.000
_cell.length_b   1.000
_cell.length_c   1.000
_cell.angle_alpha   90.00
_cell.angle_beta   90.00
_cell.angle_gamma   90.00
#
_symmetry.space_group_name_H-M   'P 1'
#
loop_
_entity.id
_entity.type
_entity.pdbx_description
1 polymer ?
#
loop_
_entity_poly.entity_id
_entity_poly.type
_entity_poly.pdbx_seq_one_letter_code
_entity_poly.pdbx_strand_id
1 'polypeptide(L)' 'MDPTPTSAPLELWGGVECTVNRVGDRFHDQLVASGHHRRHADIDAIAGLGVRVVRYPVLWERTER' A
#
# COMPACT_ATOMS: atom_id res chain seq x y z
N MET A 1 -3.26 -32.69 -29.97
CA MET A 1 -3.65 -31.99 -28.74
C MET A 1 -2.59 -30.93 -28.53
N ASP A 2 -2.91 -29.67 -28.81
CA ASP A 2 -1.93 -28.59 -28.65
C ASP A 2 -1.57 -28.42 -27.16
N PRO A 3 -0.30 -28.10 -26.83
CA PRO A 3 0.06 -27.81 -25.45
C PRO A 3 -0.66 -26.53 -25.01
N THR A 4 -1.32 -26.59 -23.85
CA THR A 4 -1.93 -25.42 -23.21
C THR A 4 -0.85 -24.37 -22.97
N PRO A 5 -1.03 -23.11 -23.40
CA PRO A 5 -0.03 -22.08 -23.15
C PRO A 5 0.19 -21.96 -21.64
N THR A 6 1.45 -22.10 -21.22
CA THR A 6 1.82 -21.89 -19.82
C THR A 6 1.59 -20.43 -19.49
N SER A 7 0.55 -20.16 -18.70
CA SER A 7 0.25 -18.82 -18.20
C SER A 7 1.46 -18.29 -17.43
N ALA A 8 1.79 -17.00 -17.64
CA ALA A 8 2.79 -16.32 -16.84
C ALA A 8 2.43 -16.41 -15.34
N PRO A 9 3.43 -16.51 -14.44
CA PRO A 9 3.17 -16.52 -13.01
C PRO A 9 2.40 -15.27 -12.59
N LEU A 10 1.52 -15.41 -11.59
CA LEU A 10 0.76 -14.30 -11.04
C LEU A 10 1.71 -13.25 -10.45
N GLU A 11 1.43 -11.98 -10.76
CA GLU A 11 2.19 -10.85 -10.22
C GLU A 11 1.76 -10.56 -8.76
N LEU A 12 2.74 -10.39 -7.87
CA LEU A 12 2.51 -10.00 -6.48
C LEU A 12 2.72 -8.50 -6.29
N TRP A 13 1.64 -7.79 -6.00
CA TRP A 13 1.63 -6.35 -5.75
C TRP A 13 1.23 -6.08 -4.30
N GLY A 14 1.87 -5.11 -3.68
CA GLY A 14 1.59 -4.69 -2.31
C GLY A 14 1.24 -3.20 -2.22
N GLY A 15 0.89 -2.78 -1.02
CA GLY A 15 0.56 -1.39 -0.72
C GLY A 15 0.26 -1.22 0.76
N VAL A 16 0.22 0.03 1.19
CA VAL A 16 -0.20 0.39 2.54
C VAL A 16 -1.65 0.86 2.51
N GLU A 17 -2.39 0.58 3.59
CA GLU A 17 -3.72 1.14 3.77
C GLU A 17 -3.60 2.65 3.92
N CYS A 18 -4.24 3.38 3.00
CA CYS A 18 -3.99 4.78 2.76
C CYS A 18 -5.24 5.66 2.94
N THR A 19 -6.26 5.15 3.64
CA THR A 19 -7.47 5.91 3.89
C THR A 19 -7.23 7.03 4.89
N VAL A 20 -7.66 8.23 4.50
CA VAL A 20 -8.03 9.30 5.43
C VAL A 20 -9.54 9.44 5.35
N ASN A 21 -10.24 9.12 6.44
CA ASN A 21 -11.70 9.22 6.48
C ASN A 21 -12.14 10.13 7.63
N ARG A 22 -13.35 10.68 7.46
CA ARG A 22 -13.99 11.51 8.48
C ARG A 22 -15.19 10.79 9.06
N VAL A 23 -15.25 10.69 10.39
CA VAL A 23 -16.38 10.15 11.15
C VAL A 23 -16.89 11.24 12.06
N GLY A 24 -18.10 11.75 11.79
CA GLY A 24 -18.61 12.94 12.47
C GLY A 24 -17.70 14.14 12.19
N ASP A 25 -17.16 14.76 13.24
CA ASP A 25 -16.24 15.89 13.19
C ASP A 25 -14.75 15.49 13.26
N ARG A 26 -14.44 14.19 13.29
CA ARG A 26 -13.08 13.69 13.49
C ARG A 26 -12.53 13.04 12.22
N PHE A 27 -11.28 13.35 11.92
CA PHE A 27 -10.50 12.67 10.89
C PHE A 27 -9.71 11.52 11.48
N HIS A 28 -9.64 10.43 10.74
CA HIS A 28 -8.82 9.26 11.04
C HIS A 28 -7.92 9.00 9.86
N ASP A 29 -6.66 8.73 10.16
CA ASP A 29 -5.60 8.56 9.18
C ASP A 29 -4.91 7.23 9.40
N GLN A 30 -5.04 6.34 8.41
CA GLN A 30 -4.51 4.98 8.51
C GLN A 30 -2.98 4.90 8.46
N LEU A 31 -2.31 5.87 7.83
CA LEU A 31 -0.85 5.94 7.85
C LEU A 31 -0.33 6.32 9.24
N VAL A 32 -1.06 7.17 9.98
CA VAL A 32 -0.73 7.44 11.40
C VAL A 32 -1.10 6.25 12.28
N ALA A 33 -2.31 5.71 12.14
CA ALA A 33 -2.81 4.64 13.00
C ALA A 33 -1.98 3.35 12.90
N SER A 34 -1.53 3.00 11.70
CA SER A 34 -0.62 1.86 11.48
C SER A 34 0.82 2.13 11.93
N GLY A 35 1.19 3.40 12.13
CA GLY A 35 2.55 3.86 12.41
C GLY A 35 3.43 4.00 11.16
N HIS A 36 2.92 3.64 9.97
CA HIS A 36 3.67 3.70 8.71
C HIS A 36 4.18 5.11 8.39
N HIS A 37 3.45 6.14 8.81
CA HIS A 37 3.85 7.53 8.64
C HIS A 37 5.25 7.86 9.21
N ARG A 38 5.69 7.13 10.25
CA ARG A 38 6.96 7.40 10.95
C ARG A 38 7.97 6.25 10.84
N ARG A 39 7.52 5.03 10.53
CA ARG A 39 8.38 3.86 10.40
C ARG A 39 8.87 3.68 8.97
N HIS A 40 9.95 4.37 8.60
CA HIS A 40 10.54 4.23 7.26
C HIS A 40 10.99 2.80 6.93
N ALA A 41 11.38 2.02 7.95
CA ALA A 41 11.76 0.61 7.81
C ALA A 41 10.62 -0.29 7.31
N ASP A 42 9.36 0.19 7.33
CA ASP A 42 8.23 -0.56 6.79
C ASP A 42 8.38 -0.80 5.27
N ILE A 43 9.10 0.06 4.54
CA ILE A 43 9.39 -0.16 3.11
C ILE A 43 10.25 -1.41 2.90
N ASP A 44 11.31 -1.56 3.70
CA ASP A 44 12.17 -2.73 3.68
C ASP A 44 11.39 -3.98 4.13
N ALA A 45 10.53 -3.84 5.13
CA ALA A 45 9.66 -4.92 5.59
C ALA A 45 8.69 -5.40 4.50
N ILE A 46 8.09 -4.47 3.72
CA ILE A 46 7.24 -4.81 2.57
C ILE A 46 8.04 -5.55 1.50
N ALA A 47 9.25 -5.11 1.17
CA ALA A 47 10.12 -5.81 0.24
C ALA A 47 10.47 -7.23 0.74
N GLY A 48 10.66 -7.40 2.06
CA GLY A 48 10.89 -8.68 2.72
C GLY A 48 9.76 -9.71 2.55
N LEU A 49 8.54 -9.28 2.19
CA LEU A 49 7.41 -10.16 1.87
C LEU A 49 7.49 -10.74 0.44
N GLY A 50 8.50 -10.38 -0.35
CA GLY A 50 8.62 -10.75 -1.76
C GLY A 50 7.83 -9.84 -2.71
N VAL A 51 7.30 -8.72 -2.21
CA VAL A 51 6.61 -7.71 -3.02
C VAL A 51 7.64 -6.96 -3.87
N ARG A 52 7.47 -7.00 -5.19
CA ARG A 52 8.35 -6.30 -6.15
C ARG A 52 7.77 -4.98 -6.65
N VAL A 53 6.46 -4.79 -6.50
CA VAL A 53 5.75 -3.58 -6.92
C VAL A 53 4.85 -3.12 -5.79
N VAL A 54 5.02 -1.87 -5.36
CA VAL A 54 4.25 -1.27 -4.27
C VAL A 54 3.42 -0.10 -4.79
N ARG A 55 2.12 -0.11 -4.52
CA ARG A 55 1.27 1.07 -4.68
C ARG A 55 1.45 1.97 -3.45
N TYR A 56 2.06 3.13 -3.66
CA TYR A 56 2.30 4.10 -2.58
C TYR A 56 1.40 5.33 -2.74
N PRO A 57 0.74 5.80 -1.66
CA PRO A 57 -0.22 6.89 -1.75
C PRO A 57 0.44 8.27 -1.69
N VAL A 58 -0.14 9.23 -2.43
CA VAL A 58 -0.01 10.67 -2.17
C VAL A 58 -1.40 11.16 -1.82
N LEU A 59 -1.61 11.52 -0.55
CA LEU A 59 -2.94 11.78 0.01
C LEU A 59 -3.24 13.28 -0.03
N TRP A 60 -4.38 13.63 -0.64
CA TRP A 60 -4.79 15.01 -0.83
C TRP A 60 -4.85 15.76 0.50
N GLU A 61 -5.47 15.15 1.52
CA GLU A 61 -5.66 15.68 2.89
C GLU A 61 -4.34 15.98 3.61
N ARG A 62 -3.21 15.48 3.08
CA ARG A 62 -1.87 15.71 3.62
C ARG A 62 -1.01 16.64 2.77
N THR A 63 -1.45 16.97 1.55
CA THR A 63 -0.65 17.73 0.58
C THR A 63 -1.33 19.00 0.09
N GLU A 64 -2.64 19.14 0.29
CA GLU A 64 -3.37 20.37 -0.02
C GLU A 64 -2.87 21.53 0.85
N ARG A 65 -2.78 22.73 0.26
CA ARG A 65 -2.36 23.97 0.91
C ARG A 65 -3.56 24.85 1.17
#